data_AF-A0A7C3GRD7-F1
#
_entry.id   AF-A0A7C3GRD7-F1
#
_cell.length_a   1.000
_cell.length_b   1.000
_cell.length_c   1.000
_cell.angle_alpha   90.00
_cell.angle_beta   90.00
_cell.angle_gamma   90.00
#
_symmetry.space_group_name_H-M   'P 1'
#
loop_
_entity.id
_entity.type
_entity.pdbx_description
1 polymer ?
#
loop_
_entity_poly.entity_id
_entity_poly.type
_entity_poly.pdbx_seq_one_letter_code
_entity_poly.pdbx_strand_id
1 'polypeptide(L)'
;AHASMAELNGDHVRNNNQLKLEASIHWSLLDKVDNHSRLGLRLSYQQFKRNLRGFTLGQGGYFSPQQHLALSIPFSLGRRNGNLHWGLTASLGIQYFEEDDTPLYPLDNDLQQQIETLSPDSAQLEGQSKSSFTAGLKAGFKYKLNNDFSVGGLLSSSHDNDYHETRGTLFLQYFFDHPGRLSLKPNWLESGPFEQLW
;
A
#
# COMPACT_ATOMS: atom_id res chain seq x y z
N ALA A 1 -14.17 7.14 -4.42
CA ALA A 1 -13.43 6.44 -5.49
C ALA A 1 -12.33 7.35 -5.97
N HIS A 2 -11.19 6.80 -6.34
CA HIS A 2 -10.00 7.49 -6.81
C HIS A 2 -9.49 6.78 -8.07
N ALA A 3 -8.96 7.55 -9.02
CA ALA A 3 -8.37 7.05 -10.25
C ALA A 3 -7.15 7.90 -10.58
N SER A 4 -6.05 7.26 -10.96
CA SER A 4 -4.82 7.96 -11.33
C SER A 4 -4.13 7.26 -12.49
N MET A 5 -3.51 8.05 -13.37
CA MET A 5 -2.62 7.57 -14.41
C MET A 5 -1.25 8.23 -14.22
N ALA A 6 -0.19 7.48 -14.43
CA ALA A 6 1.18 7.96 -14.32
C ALA A 6 2.06 7.40 -15.44
N GLU A 7 3.06 8.16 -15.83
CA GLU A 7 4.21 7.65 -16.58
C GLU A 7 5.39 7.52 -15.62
N LEU A 8 6.03 6.35 -15.65
CA LEU A 8 7.15 6.00 -14.80
C LEU A 8 8.40 6.00 -15.67
N ASN A 9 9.31 6.91 -15.35
CA ASN A 9 10.60 7.06 -15.99
C ASN A 9 11.69 6.87 -14.94
N GLY A 10 12.75 6.18 -15.30
CA GLY A 10 13.94 5.98 -14.49
C GLY A 10 15.20 6.16 -15.34
N ASP A 11 16.32 6.38 -14.68
CA ASP A 11 17.61 6.45 -15.37
C ASP A 11 18.01 5.05 -15.86
N HIS A 12 18.20 4.89 -17.17
CA HIS A 12 18.46 3.60 -17.82
C HIS A 12 17.41 2.51 -17.48
N VAL A 13 16.15 2.90 -17.28
CA VAL A 13 15.02 1.99 -17.10
C VAL A 13 14.03 2.20 -18.24
N ARG A 14 13.47 1.11 -18.77
CA ARG A 14 12.41 1.17 -19.78
C ARG A 14 11.23 1.95 -19.22
N ASN A 15 10.68 2.90 -19.97
CA ASN A 15 9.52 3.65 -19.51
C ASN A 15 8.32 2.72 -19.25
N ASN A 16 7.44 3.12 -18.35
CA ASN A 16 6.22 2.37 -18.05
C ASN A 16 5.05 3.32 -17.87
N ASN A 17 3.84 2.82 -18.09
CA ASN A 17 2.61 3.57 -17.82
C ASN A 17 1.81 2.79 -16.79
N GLN A 18 1.23 3.50 -15.84
CA GLN A 18 0.46 2.93 -14.76
C GLN A 18 -0.95 3.52 -14.75
N LEU A 19 -1.94 2.66 -14.57
CA LEU A 19 -3.31 3.02 -14.22
C LEU A 19 -3.60 2.43 -12.84
N LYS A 20 -4.09 3.25 -11.91
CA LYS A 20 -4.64 2.80 -10.61
C LYS A 20 -6.08 3.25 -10.49
N LEU A 21 -6.95 2.36 -10.03
CA LEU A 21 -8.35 2.61 -9.71
C LEU A 21 -8.64 2.08 -8.31
N GLU A 22 -9.26 2.89 -7.48
CA GLU A 22 -9.63 2.50 -6.13
C GLU A 22 -11.06 2.93 -5.82
N ALA A 23 -11.83 2.02 -5.22
CA ALA A 23 -13.18 2.29 -4.75
C ALA A 23 -13.33 1.75 -3.33
N SER A 24 -14.00 2.53 -2.48
CA SER A 24 -14.28 2.11 -1.12
C SER A 24 -15.65 2.61 -0.67
N ILE A 25 -16.39 1.74 0.00
CA ILE A 25 -17.62 2.08 0.70
C ILE A 25 -17.46 1.76 2.19
N HIS A 26 -18.09 2.53 3.05
CA HIS A 26 -18.00 2.36 4.50
C HIS A 26 -19.36 2.55 5.16
N TRP A 27 -19.58 1.80 6.22
CA TRP A 27 -20.76 1.84 7.07
C TRP A 27 -20.31 2.18 8.49
N SER A 28 -20.91 3.22 9.07
CA SER A 28 -20.70 3.56 10.47
C SER A 28 -21.57 2.66 11.33
N LEU A 29 -20.95 1.78 12.11
CA LEU A 29 -21.66 0.89 13.04
C LEU A 29 -21.92 1.58 14.37
N LEU A 30 -20.99 2.44 14.78
CA LEU A 30 -21.11 3.32 15.94
C LEU A 30 -20.49 4.67 15.58
N ASP A 31 -21.23 5.75 15.82
CA ASP A 31 -20.72 7.11 15.66
C ASP A 31 -21.12 7.95 16.89
N LYS A 32 -20.27 7.90 17.91
CA LYS A 32 -20.40 8.71 19.13
C LYS A 32 -19.19 9.62 19.24
N VAL A 33 -19.36 10.69 20.02
CA VAL A 33 -18.29 11.66 20.29
C VAL A 33 -17.02 10.97 20.78
N ASP A 34 -17.09 9.98 21.66
CA ASP A 34 -15.86 9.34 22.19
C ASP A 34 -15.57 7.96 21.62
N ASN A 35 -16.44 7.42 20.76
CA ASN A 35 -16.33 6.06 20.25
C ASN A 35 -16.85 5.99 18.82
N HIS A 36 -16.05 5.42 17.92
CA HIS A 36 -16.52 5.11 16.57
C HIS A 36 -16.11 3.70 16.16
N SER A 37 -16.93 3.09 15.33
CA SER A 37 -16.56 1.87 14.61
C SER A 37 -17.14 1.89 13.21
N ARG A 38 -16.37 1.40 12.24
CA ARG A 38 -16.76 1.35 10.85
C ARG A 38 -16.41 0.00 10.26
N LEU A 39 -17.29 -0.49 9.39
CA LEU A 39 -17.02 -1.58 8.49
C LEU A 39 -16.87 -0.99 7.09
N GLY A 40 -16.00 -1.54 6.26
CA GLY A 40 -15.85 -1.09 4.88
C GLY A 40 -15.67 -2.23 3.91
N LEU A 41 -15.71 -1.87 2.64
CA LEU A 41 -15.33 -2.71 1.51
C LEU A 41 -14.43 -1.85 0.61
N ARG A 42 -13.23 -2.34 0.29
CA ARG A 42 -12.26 -1.68 -0.58
C ARG A 42 -11.95 -2.58 -1.77
N LEU A 43 -12.06 -2.01 -2.96
CA LEU A 43 -11.64 -2.57 -4.24
C LEU A 43 -10.47 -1.75 -4.76
N SER A 44 -9.40 -2.41 -5.18
CA SER A 44 -8.26 -1.79 -5.85
C SER A 44 -7.96 -2.54 -7.15
N TYR A 45 -7.69 -1.79 -8.21
CA TYR A 45 -7.21 -2.29 -9.48
C TYR A 45 -5.99 -1.50 -9.93
N GLN A 46 -4.95 -2.20 -10.35
CA GLN A 46 -3.72 -1.60 -10.85
C GLN A 46 -3.27 -2.35 -12.10
N GLN A 47 -2.81 -1.60 -13.09
CA GLN A 47 -2.30 -2.13 -14.34
C GLN A 47 -1.08 -1.34 -14.77
N PHE A 48 -0.05 -2.07 -15.22
CA PHE A 48 1.09 -1.50 -15.90
C PHE A 48 1.13 -1.91 -17.36
N LYS A 49 1.80 -1.10 -18.16
CA LYS A 49 2.04 -1.41 -19.57
C LYS A 49 3.06 -2.54 -19.77
N ARG A 50 4.01 -2.68 -18.84
CA ARG A 50 5.12 -3.63 -18.94
C ARG A 50 5.45 -4.21 -17.57
N ASN A 51 5.76 -5.50 -17.54
CA ASN A 51 6.43 -6.14 -16.41
C ASN A 51 7.90 -5.71 -16.41
N LEU A 52 8.29 -4.92 -15.41
CA LEU A 52 9.65 -4.44 -15.16
C LEU A 52 10.19 -4.92 -13.79
N ARG A 53 9.73 -6.09 -13.33
CA ARG A 53 10.13 -6.63 -12.01
C ARG A 53 11.59 -7.09 -11.94
N GLY A 54 12.24 -7.30 -13.09
CA GLY A 54 13.61 -7.79 -13.15
C GLY A 54 14.62 -6.80 -12.56
N PHE A 55 15.84 -7.27 -12.33
CA PHE A 55 16.94 -6.44 -11.82
C PHE A 55 18.10 -6.28 -12.81
N THR A 56 17.91 -6.70 -14.06
CA THR A 56 18.86 -6.57 -15.17
C THR A 56 18.80 -5.17 -15.81
N LEU A 57 19.78 -4.83 -16.65
CA LEU A 57 19.86 -3.52 -17.30
C LEU A 57 18.58 -3.22 -18.10
N GLY A 58 17.97 -2.06 -17.85
CA GLY A 58 16.70 -1.65 -18.46
C GLY A 58 15.44 -2.09 -17.72
N GLN A 59 15.54 -3.01 -16.76
CA GLN A 59 14.47 -3.36 -15.85
C GLN A 59 14.37 -2.36 -14.68
N GLY A 60 13.26 -2.39 -13.95
CA GLY A 60 12.98 -1.44 -12.87
C GLY A 60 13.10 -2.00 -11.44
N GLY A 61 13.11 -3.32 -11.28
CA GLY A 61 13.15 -3.96 -9.96
C GLY A 61 11.91 -3.73 -9.10
N TYR A 62 10.78 -3.35 -9.72
CA TYR A 62 9.54 -3.03 -9.00
C TYR A 62 8.35 -3.83 -9.52
N PHE A 63 7.43 -4.16 -8.62
CA PHE A 63 6.22 -4.90 -8.93
C PHE A 63 5.35 -4.13 -9.93
N SER A 64 5.20 -4.69 -11.13
CA SER A 64 4.55 -4.02 -12.28
C SER A 64 3.64 -4.94 -13.07
N PRO A 65 2.62 -5.52 -12.41
CA PRO A 65 1.70 -6.46 -13.04
C PRO A 65 0.86 -5.82 -14.13
N GLN A 66 0.58 -6.60 -15.16
CA GLN A 66 -0.39 -6.24 -16.19
C GLN A 66 -1.81 -6.22 -15.63
N GLN A 67 -2.08 -7.03 -14.60
CA GLN A 67 -3.33 -6.97 -13.86
C GLN A 67 -3.07 -7.21 -12.38
N HIS A 68 -3.58 -6.34 -11.53
CA HIS A 68 -3.65 -6.55 -10.09
C HIS A 68 -5.02 -6.13 -9.59
N LEU A 69 -5.74 -7.04 -8.95
CA LEU A 69 -7.07 -6.83 -8.42
C LEU A 69 -7.10 -7.27 -6.97
N ALA A 70 -7.53 -6.39 -6.07
CA ALA A 70 -7.65 -6.69 -4.65
C ALA A 70 -9.00 -6.25 -4.10
N LEU A 71 -9.62 -7.13 -3.31
CA LEU A 71 -10.86 -6.87 -2.58
C LEU A 71 -10.64 -7.15 -1.10
N SER A 72 -10.93 -6.18 -0.23
CA SER A 72 -10.75 -6.32 1.21
C SER A 72 -11.89 -5.72 2.01
N ILE A 73 -12.09 -6.29 3.20
CA ILE A 73 -13.08 -5.86 4.19
C ILE A 73 -12.32 -5.32 5.41
N PRO A 74 -12.12 -3.99 5.50
CA PRO A 74 -11.59 -3.37 6.70
C PRO A 74 -12.67 -3.17 7.78
N PHE A 75 -12.33 -3.50 9.02
CA PHE A 75 -13.05 -3.09 10.21
C PHE A 75 -12.17 -2.16 11.05
N SER A 76 -12.67 -0.98 11.38
CA SER A 76 -11.97 -0.01 12.22
C SER A 76 -12.79 0.35 13.44
N LEU A 77 -12.07 0.60 14.54
CA LEU A 77 -12.65 1.11 15.77
C LEU A 77 -11.68 2.08 16.44
N GLY A 78 -12.23 3.09 17.09
CA GLY A 78 -11.44 4.10 17.78
C GLY A 78 -12.18 4.68 18.96
N ARG A 79 -11.41 5.09 19.96
CA ARG A 79 -11.94 5.57 21.22
C ARG A 79 -11.08 6.67 21.82
N ARG A 80 -11.75 7.61 22.49
CA ARG A 80 -11.14 8.62 23.34
C ARG A 80 -11.50 8.37 24.80
N ASN A 81 -10.46 8.26 25.62
CA ASN A 81 -10.56 8.12 27.07
C ASN A 81 -9.74 9.24 27.72
N GLY A 82 -10.38 10.38 27.99
CA GLY A 82 -9.72 11.57 28.53
C GLY A 82 -8.60 12.05 27.60
N ASN A 83 -7.36 12.01 28.07
CA ASN A 83 -6.17 12.44 27.33
C ASN A 83 -5.67 11.41 26.31
N LEU A 84 -6.16 10.17 26.35
CA LEU A 84 -5.74 9.09 25.46
C LEU A 84 -6.72 8.91 24.31
N HIS A 85 -6.20 8.97 23.09
CA HIS A 85 -6.91 8.62 21.86
C HIS A 85 -6.23 7.41 21.27
N TRP A 86 -7.00 6.41 20.85
CA TRP A 86 -6.46 5.24 20.19
C TRP A 86 -7.41 4.71 19.13
N GLY A 87 -6.86 3.93 18.20
CA GLY A 87 -7.66 3.21 17.22
C GLY A 87 -6.95 1.99 16.68
N LEU A 88 -7.75 1.09 16.14
CA LEU A 88 -7.37 -0.19 15.58
C LEU A 88 -8.13 -0.40 14.28
N THR A 89 -7.43 -0.83 13.24
CA THR A 89 -8.01 -1.27 11.97
C THR A 89 -7.48 -2.66 11.66
N ALA A 90 -8.38 -3.62 11.42
CA ALA A 90 -8.04 -4.92 10.90
C ALA A 90 -8.68 -5.08 9.52
N SER A 91 -8.00 -5.75 8.60
CA SER A 91 -8.53 -6.02 7.26
C SER A 91 -8.19 -7.44 6.83
N LEU A 92 -9.14 -8.08 6.17
CA LEU A 92 -8.95 -9.35 5.47
C LEU A 92 -9.42 -9.18 4.04
N GLY A 93 -8.80 -9.91 3.12
CA GLY A 93 -9.14 -9.80 1.71
C GLY A 93 -8.53 -10.90 0.86
N ILE A 94 -8.78 -10.76 -0.42
CA ILE A 94 -8.21 -11.58 -1.47
C ILE A 94 -7.63 -10.66 -2.53
N GLN A 95 -6.56 -11.12 -3.16
CA GLN A 95 -5.96 -10.46 -4.30
C GLN A 95 -5.57 -11.46 -5.38
N TYR A 96 -5.55 -10.98 -6.61
CA TYR A 96 -5.02 -11.66 -7.78
C TYR A 96 -4.06 -10.71 -8.48
N PHE A 97 -2.93 -11.24 -8.93
CA PHE A 97 -2.09 -10.54 -9.90
C PHE A 97 -1.66 -11.44 -11.05
N GLU A 98 -1.33 -10.80 -12.16
CA GLU A 98 -0.78 -11.39 -13.36
C GLU A 98 0.32 -10.49 -13.92
N GLU A 99 1.47 -11.09 -14.16
CA GLU A 99 2.64 -10.52 -14.80
C GLU A 99 2.93 -11.30 -16.07
N ASP A 100 3.07 -10.62 -17.21
CA ASP A 100 3.51 -11.26 -18.46
C ASP A 100 5.00 -11.58 -18.41
N ASP A 101 5.46 -12.39 -19.35
CA ASP A 101 6.89 -12.54 -19.65
C ASP A 101 7.55 -11.18 -19.90
N THR A 102 8.81 -11.04 -19.51
CA THR A 102 9.61 -9.84 -19.79
C THR A 102 11.03 -10.18 -20.18
N PRO A 103 11.60 -9.54 -21.24
CA PRO A 103 12.97 -9.80 -21.66
C PRO A 103 13.97 -9.39 -20.57
N LEU A 104 15.11 -10.06 -20.46
CA LEU A 104 16.13 -9.66 -19.49
C LEU A 104 16.68 -8.26 -19.79
N TYR A 105 16.87 -7.88 -21.05
CA TYR A 105 17.49 -6.61 -21.42
C TYR A 105 16.54 -5.74 -22.27
N PRO A 106 15.47 -5.16 -21.70
CA PRO A 106 14.44 -4.43 -22.45
C PRO A 106 14.89 -3.11 -23.09
N LEU A 107 16.11 -2.65 -22.79
CA LEU A 107 16.72 -1.45 -23.38
C LEU A 107 17.86 -1.74 -24.35
N ASP A 108 18.36 -2.98 -24.41
CA ASP A 108 19.52 -3.36 -25.22
C ASP A 108 19.20 -4.61 -26.03
N ASN A 109 18.84 -4.39 -27.30
CA ASN A 109 18.44 -5.47 -28.20
C ASN A 109 19.62 -6.40 -28.56
N ASP A 110 20.86 -5.90 -28.56
CA ASP A 110 22.03 -6.69 -28.93
C ASP A 110 22.36 -7.66 -27.79
N LEU A 111 22.34 -7.19 -26.54
CA LEU A 111 22.47 -8.05 -25.35
C LEU A 111 21.33 -9.06 -25.25
N GLN A 112 20.10 -8.64 -25.57
CA GLN A 112 18.94 -9.54 -25.58
C GLN A 112 19.10 -10.67 -26.61
N GLN A 113 19.53 -10.37 -27.84
CA GLN A 113 19.78 -11.40 -28.86
C GLN A 113 20.93 -12.34 -28.50
N GLN A 114 21.98 -11.81 -27.86
CA GLN A 114 23.09 -12.64 -27.38
C GLN A 114 22.63 -13.66 -26.35
N ILE A 115 21.82 -13.25 -25.36
CA ILE A 115 21.33 -14.18 -24.34
C ILE A 115 20.33 -15.18 -24.92
N GLU A 116 19.49 -14.77 -25.87
CA GLU A 116 18.62 -15.69 -26.62
C GLU A 116 19.39 -16.77 -27.38
N THR A 117 20.59 -16.44 -27.86
CA THR A 117 21.45 -17.41 -28.56
C THR A 117 22.19 -18.33 -27.58
N LEU A 118 22.68 -17.79 -26.46
CA LEU A 118 23.49 -18.53 -25.49
C LEU A 118 22.66 -19.37 -24.52
N SER A 119 21.46 -18.90 -24.18
CA SER A 119 20.59 -19.52 -23.18
C SER A 119 19.12 -19.16 -23.47
N PRO A 120 18.54 -19.71 -24.55
CA PRO A 120 17.19 -19.37 -25.00
C PRO A 120 16.14 -19.57 -23.90
N ASP A 121 16.28 -20.62 -23.08
CA ASP A 121 15.33 -20.95 -22.01
C ASP A 121 15.37 -19.97 -20.82
N SER A 122 16.40 -19.12 -20.72
CA SER A 122 16.54 -18.15 -19.63
C SER A 122 16.71 -16.70 -20.12
N ALA A 123 16.45 -16.45 -21.40
CA ALA A 123 16.56 -15.12 -22.01
C ALA A 123 15.47 -14.13 -21.57
N GLN A 124 14.44 -14.62 -20.87
CA GLN A 124 13.35 -13.84 -20.33
C GLN A 124 13.00 -14.29 -18.91
N LEU A 125 12.39 -13.37 -18.15
CA LEU A 125 11.71 -13.70 -16.91
C LEU A 125 10.30 -14.15 -17.25
N GLU A 126 9.97 -15.40 -16.92
CA GLU A 126 8.64 -15.96 -17.15
C GLU A 126 7.56 -15.19 -16.39
N GLY A 127 6.42 -14.99 -17.01
CA GLY A 127 5.24 -14.44 -16.38
C GLY A 127 4.77 -15.30 -15.22
N GLN A 128 3.98 -14.70 -14.34
CA GLN A 128 3.38 -15.41 -13.22
C GLN A 128 2.00 -14.84 -12.93
N SER A 129 1.10 -15.71 -12.50
CA SER A 129 -0.17 -15.30 -11.92
C SER A 129 -0.39 -15.99 -10.58
N LYS A 130 -0.93 -15.25 -9.62
CA LYS A 130 -1.12 -15.77 -8.27
C LYS A 130 -2.34 -15.13 -7.60
N SER A 131 -3.16 -15.98 -7.00
CA SER A 131 -4.22 -15.59 -6.08
C SER A 131 -3.76 -15.82 -4.65
N SER A 132 -3.97 -14.84 -3.77
CA SER A 132 -3.55 -14.93 -2.36
C SER A 132 -4.55 -14.26 -1.44
N PHE A 133 -4.53 -14.67 -0.18
CA PHE A 133 -5.23 -13.97 0.88
C PHE A 133 -4.37 -12.82 1.40
N THR A 134 -5.03 -11.73 1.76
CA THR A 134 -4.40 -10.54 2.34
C THR A 134 -4.89 -10.32 3.75
N ALA A 135 -3.99 -9.99 4.68
CA ALA A 135 -4.34 -9.64 6.04
C ALA A 135 -3.58 -8.37 6.46
N GLY A 136 -4.26 -7.48 7.18
CA GLY A 136 -3.67 -6.23 7.64
C GLY A 136 -4.12 -5.88 9.05
N LEU A 137 -3.20 -5.35 9.84
CA LEU A 137 -3.45 -4.82 11.16
C LEU A 137 -2.79 -3.45 11.28
N LYS A 138 -3.53 -2.46 11.78
CA LYS A 138 -3.00 -1.16 12.18
C LYS A 138 -3.49 -0.80 13.55
N ALA A 139 -2.59 -0.36 14.40
CA ALA A 139 -2.91 0.24 15.67
C ALA A 139 -2.22 1.60 15.77
N GLY A 140 -2.81 2.50 16.53
CA GLY A 140 -2.06 3.63 17.01
C GLY A 140 -2.74 4.34 18.15
N PHE A 141 -1.97 5.20 18.79
CA PHE A 141 -2.42 5.99 19.92
C PHE A 141 -1.80 7.38 19.90
N LYS A 142 -2.47 8.31 20.57
CA LYS A 142 -1.96 9.63 20.89
C LYS A 142 -2.40 9.99 22.30
N TYR A 143 -1.47 10.45 23.12
CA TYR A 143 -1.69 10.86 24.49
C TYR A 143 -1.33 12.34 24.67
N LYS A 144 -2.28 13.12 25.18
CA LYS A 144 -2.06 14.52 25.55
C LYS A 144 -1.31 14.59 26.88
N LEU A 145 -0.07 15.06 26.85
CA LEU A 145 0.76 15.23 28.05
C LEU A 145 0.31 16.50 28.81
N ASN A 146 0.17 17.61 28.09
CA ASN A 146 -0.33 18.89 28.58
C ASN A 146 -0.96 19.67 27.42
N ASN A 147 -1.23 20.98 27.58
CA ASN A 147 -1.88 21.76 26.53
C ASN A 147 -1.01 21.99 25.28
N ASP A 148 0.30 21.79 25.39
CA ASP A 148 1.26 22.13 24.33
C ASP A 148 1.88 20.88 23.72
N PHE A 149 1.91 19.76 24.44
CA PHE A 149 2.59 18.54 24.03
C PHE A 149 1.65 17.34 23.93
N SER A 150 1.86 16.54 22.88
CA SER A 150 1.27 15.21 22.75
C SER A 150 2.31 14.23 22.23
N VAL A 151 2.25 13.00 22.72
CA VAL A 151 3.07 11.87 22.25
C VAL A 151 2.15 10.86 21.57
N GLY A 152 2.65 10.16 20.57
CA GLY A 152 1.88 9.08 19.97
C GLY A 152 2.75 8.05 19.27
N GLY A 153 2.09 7.00 18.81
CA GLY A 153 2.73 5.92 18.10
C GLY A 153 1.79 5.25 17.11
N LEU A 154 2.37 4.71 16.06
CA LEU A 154 1.74 3.97 14.99
C LEU A 154 2.41 2.62 14.86
N LEU A 155 1.61 1.57 14.66
CA LEU A 155 2.07 0.25 14.31
C LEU A 155 1.20 -0.26 13.17
N SER A 156 1.81 -0.74 12.10
CA SER A 156 1.10 -1.43 11.02
C SER A 156 1.84 -2.70 10.64
N SER A 157 1.08 -3.76 10.36
CA SER A 157 1.57 -5.00 9.80
C SER A 157 0.65 -5.45 8.68
N SER A 158 1.20 -5.85 7.54
CA SER A 158 0.45 -6.42 6.42
C SER A 158 1.10 -7.70 5.94
N HIS A 159 0.27 -8.59 5.42
CA HIS A 159 0.66 -9.81 4.76
C HIS A 159 -0.08 -9.90 3.44
N ASP A 160 0.68 -9.86 2.35
CA ASP A 160 0.18 -9.91 0.98
C ASP A 160 1.05 -10.88 0.20
N ASN A 161 0.48 -12.01 -0.19
CA ASN A 161 1.20 -13.08 -0.86
C ASN A 161 2.44 -13.58 -0.05
N ASP A 162 3.65 -13.38 -0.55
CA ASP A 162 4.90 -13.79 0.11
C ASP A 162 5.59 -12.60 0.82
N TYR A 163 4.96 -11.43 0.79
CA TYR A 163 5.48 -10.20 1.37
C TYR A 163 4.83 -9.92 2.72
N HIS A 164 5.67 -9.62 3.70
CA HIS A 164 5.26 -9.19 5.03
C HIS A 164 5.96 -7.89 5.36
N GLU A 165 5.18 -6.88 5.70
CA GLU A 165 5.73 -5.61 6.17
C GLU A 165 5.24 -5.31 7.56
N THR A 166 6.14 -4.83 8.41
CA THR A 166 5.80 -4.26 9.70
C THR A 166 6.49 -2.92 9.85
N ARG A 167 5.73 -1.88 10.19
CA ARG A 167 6.21 -0.51 10.35
C ARG A 167 5.78 0.02 11.71
N GLY A 168 6.74 0.59 12.43
CA GLY A 168 6.52 1.27 13.69
C GLY A 168 6.93 2.74 13.58
N THR A 169 6.18 3.63 14.22
CA THR A 169 6.52 5.05 14.29
C THR A 169 6.18 5.57 15.67
N LEU A 170 7.05 6.41 16.22
CA LEU A 170 6.79 7.18 17.43
C LEU A 170 6.94 8.66 17.09
N PHE A 171 6.13 9.51 17.70
CA PHE A 171 6.20 10.95 17.47
C PHE A 171 5.90 11.76 18.73
N LEU A 172 6.45 12.97 18.75
CA LEU A 172 6.14 14.05 19.69
C LEU A 172 5.63 15.24 18.88
N GLN A 173 4.49 15.81 19.29
CA GLN A 173 3.87 16.95 18.64
C GLN A 173 3.80 18.11 19.64
N TYR A 174 4.29 19.28 19.21
CA TYR A 174 4.17 20.55 19.92
C TYR A 174 3.13 21.43 19.24
N PHE A 175 2.27 22.09 20.02
CA PHE A 175 1.23 22.99 19.54
C PHE A 175 1.55 24.43 19.94
N PHE A 176 1.69 25.31 18.94
CA PHE A 176 1.94 26.74 19.16
C PHE A 176 0.68 27.47 19.66
N ASP A 177 -0.51 26.99 19.28
CA ASP A 177 -1.80 27.44 19.78
C ASP A 177 -2.54 26.26 20.41
N HIS A 178 -3.11 26.47 21.60
CA HIS A 178 -3.79 25.43 22.38
C HIS A 178 -4.99 24.85 21.62
N PRO A 179 -4.90 23.65 21.02
CA PRO A 179 -6.02 23.05 20.35
C PRO A 179 -6.96 22.54 21.44
N GLY A 180 -8.09 23.22 21.63
CA GLY A 180 -9.01 22.92 22.73
C GLY A 180 -9.48 21.46 22.78
N ARG A 181 -9.57 20.78 21.62
CA ARG A 181 -9.90 19.36 21.52
C ARG A 181 -9.06 18.65 20.46
N LEU A 182 -8.43 17.54 20.86
CA LEU A 182 -7.83 16.60 19.91
C LEU A 182 -8.94 16.02 19.02
N SER A 183 -8.73 16.00 17.70
CA SER A 183 -9.64 15.32 16.77
C SER A 183 -9.71 13.81 17.09
N LEU A 184 -10.92 13.28 17.04
CA LEU A 184 -11.24 11.87 17.28
C LEU A 184 -11.01 10.99 16.07
N LYS A 185 -10.99 11.59 14.88
CA LYS A 185 -10.67 10.91 13.63
C LYS A 185 -9.17 11.01 13.47
N PRO A 186 -8.40 9.96 13.79
CA PRO A 186 -6.99 9.97 13.52
C PRO A 186 -6.89 9.74 12.01
N ASN A 187 -6.80 10.82 11.23
CA ASN A 187 -6.71 10.74 9.77
C ASN A 187 -5.54 9.83 9.32
N TRP A 188 -4.56 9.62 10.21
CA TRP A 188 -3.40 8.73 10.03
C TRP A 188 -3.72 7.21 10.12
N LEU A 189 -4.87 6.79 10.67
CA LEU A 189 -5.32 5.38 10.56
C LEU A 189 -5.99 5.10 9.21
N GLU A 190 -6.66 6.11 8.66
CA GLU A 190 -7.40 6.04 7.40
C GLU A 190 -6.46 6.09 6.18
N SER A 191 -5.32 6.79 6.25
CA SER A 191 -4.26 6.69 5.25
C SER A 191 -3.61 5.30 5.31
N GLY A 192 -3.92 4.46 4.30
CA GLY A 192 -3.47 3.07 4.08
C GLY A 192 -1.95 2.87 4.13
N PRO A 193 -1.42 1.69 4.54
CA PRO A 193 -0.05 1.30 4.17
C PRO A 193 0.02 0.99 2.66
N PHE A 194 -1.12 0.63 2.06
CA PHE A 194 -1.30 0.31 0.65
C PHE A 194 -1.19 1.53 -0.29
N GLU A 195 -1.17 2.75 0.25
CA GLU A 195 -0.87 3.94 -0.57
C GLU A 195 0.64 4.20 -0.70
N GLN A 196 1.46 3.57 0.15
CA GLN A 196 2.91 3.83 0.20
C GLN A 196 3.77 2.62 -0.17
N LEU A 197 3.14 1.52 -0.60
CA LEU A 197 3.86 0.43 -1.24
C LEU A 197 3.60 0.52 -2.74
N TRP A 198 4.67 0.95 -3.42
CA TRP A 198 4.90 1.07 -4.86
C TRP A 198 4.31 2.31 -5.54
#